data_AF-A0A1V0TSP6-F1
#
_entry.id   AF-A0A1V0TSP6-F1
#
_cell.length_a   1.000
_cell.length_b   1.000
_cell.length_c   1.000
_cell.angle_alpha   90.00
_cell.angle_beta   90.00
_cell.angle_gamma   90.00
#
_symmetry.space_group_name_H-M   'P 1'
#
loop_
_entity.id
_entity.type
_entity.pdbx_description
1 polymer ?
#
loop_
_entity_poly.entity_id
_entity_poly.type
_entity_poly.pdbx_seq_one_letter_code
_entity_poly.pdbx_strand_id
1 'polypeptide(L)' 'MQRAVVALLAAELYELHPDAYRSTQSSVAPEAIRDAERLLAALAEAGVIVTTDEAKSTQTR' A
#
# COMPACT_ATOMS: atom_id res chain seq x y z
N MET A 1 -10.03 -2.57 -7.86
CA MET A 1 -9.98 -2.17 -6.43
C MET A 1 -8.74 -2.72 -5.72
N GLN A 2 -8.50 -4.03 -5.67
CA GLN A 2 -7.38 -4.61 -4.89
C GLN A 2 -5.99 -4.05 -5.24
N ARG A 3 -5.68 -3.80 -6.52
CA ARG A 3 -4.38 -3.23 -6.93
C ARG A 3 -4.12 -1.80 -6.41
N ALA A 4 -5.16 -0.98 -6.26
CA ALA A 4 -5.02 0.39 -5.73
C ALA A 4 -4.77 0.36 -4.20
N VAL A 5 -5.45 -0.54 -3.49
CA VAL A 5 -5.24 -0.78 -2.06
C VAL A 5 -3.81 -1.24 -1.79
N VAL A 6 -3.29 -2.20 -2.58
CA VAL A 6 -1.91 -2.70 -2.45
C VAL A 6 -0.90 -1.59 -2.71
N ALA A 7 -1.10 -0.77 -3.75
CA ALA A 7 -0.20 0.35 -4.05
C ALA A 7 -0.17 1.39 -2.92
N LEU A 8 -1.33 1.72 -2.33
CA LEU A 8 -1.43 2.61 -1.17
C LEU A 8 -0.66 2.02 0.02
N LEU A 9 -0.96 0.78 0.41
CA LEU A 9 -0.29 0.11 1.53
C LEU A 9 1.23 0.00 1.32
N ALA A 10 1.66 -0.28 0.09
CA ALA A 10 3.08 -0.37 -0.24
C ALA A 10 3.80 0.99 -0.13
N ALA A 11 3.13 2.09 -0.49
CA ALA A 11 3.67 3.43 -0.29
C ALA A 11 3.79 3.77 1.21
N GLU A 12 2.75 3.49 2.00
CA GLU A 12 2.76 3.71 3.46
C GLU A 12 3.87 2.89 4.15
N LEU A 13 4.04 1.61 3.79
CA LEU A 13 5.11 0.76 4.33
C LEU A 13 6.51 1.28 3.99
N TYR A 14 6.69 1.78 2.76
CA TYR A 14 7.93 2.42 2.34
C TYR A 14 8.24 3.69 3.15
N GLU A 15 7.24 4.54 3.38
CA GLU A 15 7.39 5.77 4.16
C GLU A 15 7.69 5.50 5.65
N LEU A 16 7.09 4.45 6.23
CA LEU A 16 7.30 4.08 7.64
C LEU A 16 8.67 3.45 7.90
N HIS A 17 9.20 2.69 6.94
CA HIS A 17 10.45 1.93 7.10
C HIS A 17 11.42 2.11 5.92
N PRO A 18 11.83 3.34 5.59
CA PRO A 18 12.60 3.62 4.38
C PRO A 18 13.95 2.90 4.34
N ASP A 19 14.59 2.70 5.49
CA ASP A 19 15.86 1.98 5.58
C ASP A 19 15.73 0.49 5.25
N ALA A 20 14.57 -0.11 5.50
CA ALA A 20 14.27 -1.50 5.13
C ALA A 20 14.02 -1.66 3.62
N TYR A 21 13.64 -0.57 2.94
CA TYR A 21 13.24 -0.56 1.53
C TYR A 21 14.17 0.27 0.62
N ARG A 22 15.37 0.63 1.08
CA ARG A 22 16.40 1.29 0.27
C ARG A 22 16.93 0.34 -0.81
N SER A 23 16.19 0.27 -1.91
CA SER A 23 16.55 -0.39 -3.16
C SER A 23 16.17 0.54 -4.31
N THR A 24 17.07 0.72 -5.25
CA THR A 24 17.18 1.82 -6.21
C THR A 24 15.94 2.11 -7.09
N GLN A 25 15.65 3.41 -7.25
CA GLN A 25 14.99 4.08 -8.40
C GLN A 25 13.51 3.82 -8.74
N SER A 26 12.72 3.13 -7.91
CA SER A 26 11.26 3.02 -8.14
C SER A 26 10.46 3.87 -7.14
N SER A 27 9.34 4.47 -7.59
CA SER A 27 8.44 5.30 -6.75
C SER A 27 7.83 4.52 -5.58
N VAL A 28 7.81 3.18 -5.67
CA VAL A 28 7.50 2.23 -4.60
C VAL A 28 8.39 1.00 -4.81
N ALA A 29 9.06 0.52 -3.76
CA ALA A 29 9.95 -0.64 -3.83
C ALA A 29 9.14 -1.94 -4.08
N PRO A 30 9.62 -2.87 -4.93
CA PRO A 30 8.94 -4.16 -5.17
C PRO A 30 8.73 -5.01 -3.90
N GLU A 31 9.60 -4.86 -2.90
CA GLU A 31 9.47 -5.50 -1.60
C GLU A 31 8.25 -4.98 -0.83
N ALA A 32 8.01 -3.67 -0.84
CA ALA A 32 6.86 -3.06 -0.17
C ALA A 32 5.53 -3.50 -0.80
N ILE A 33 5.51 -3.71 -2.12
CA ILE A 33 4.35 -4.30 -2.83
C ILE A 33 4.06 -5.71 -2.33
N ARG A 34 5.09 -6.56 -2.26
CA ARG A 34 4.95 -7.94 -1.78
C ARG A 34 4.50 -8.01 -0.32
N ASP A 35 5.00 -7.13 0.53
CA ASP A 35 4.58 -7.07 1.92
C ASP A 35 3.15 -6.55 2.08
N ALA A 36 2.75 -5.55 1.28
CA ALA A 36 1.37 -5.08 1.22
C ALA A 36 0.38 -6.18 0.76
N GLU A 37 0.76 -7.00 -0.21
CA GLU A 37 -0.05 -8.16 -0.64
C GLU A 37 -0.21 -9.20 0.47
N ARG A 38 0.88 -9.52 1.19
CA ARG A 38 0.85 -10.43 2.34
C ARG A 38 -0.03 -9.91 3.46
N LEU A 39 0.07 -8.62 3.77
CA LEU A 39 -0.77 -7.97 4.76
C LEU A 39 -2.25 -8.04 4.35
N LEU A 40 -2.56 -7.73 3.09
CA LEU A 40 -3.94 -7.80 2.59
C LEU A 40 -4.50 -9.22 2.67
N ALA A 41 -3.70 -10.24 2.37
CA ALA A 41 -4.10 -11.64 2.51
C ALA A 41 -4.37 -12.01 3.98
N ALA A 42 -3.47 -11.64 4.90
CA ALA A 42 -3.64 -11.89 6.34
C ALA A 42 -4.89 -11.19 6.91
N LEU A 43 -5.16 -9.97 6.47
CA LEU A 43 -6.38 -9.23 6.86
C LEU A 43 -7.64 -9.93 6.34
N ALA A 44 -7.63 -10.40 5.09
CA ALA A 44 -8.74 -11.14 4.53
C ALA A 44 -8.99 -12.47 5.27
N GLU A 45 -7.93 -13.21 5.62
CA GLU A 45 -8.01 -14.42 6.46
C GLU A 45 -8.59 -14.14 7.85
N ALA A 46 -8.27 -12.96 8.42
CA ALA A 46 -8.84 -12.50 9.68
C ALA A 46 -10.29 -11.97 9.55
N GLY A 47 -10.88 -11.99 8.36
CA GLY A 47 -12.23 -11.48 8.10
C GLY A 47 -12.32 -9.95 8.02
N VAL A 48 -11.18 -9.26 7.90
CA VAL A 48 -11.10 -7.80 7.77
C VAL A 48 -11.17 -7.43 6.29
N ILE A 49 -12.13 -6.56 5.95
CA ILE A 49 -12.29 -6.01 4.60
C ILE A 49 -11.58 -4.66 4.55
N VAL A 50 -10.54 -4.55 3.72
CA VAL A 50 -9.84 -3.28 3.47
C VAL A 50 -10.46 -2.61 2.25
N THR A 51 -11.04 -1.42 2.45
CA THR A 51 -11.58 -0.58 1.38
C THR A 51 -10.80 0.72 1.29
N THR A 52 -10.46 1.16 0.07
CA THR A 52 -9.98 2.51 -0.17
C THR A 52 -11.19 3.44 -0.29
N ASP A 53 -11.23 4.48 0.53
CA ASP A 53 -12.17 5.58 0.32
C ASP A 53 -11.55 6.55 -0.69
N GLU A 54 -12.01 6.54 -1.95
CA GLU A 54 -11.70 7.60 -2.92
C GLU A 54 -12.50 8.87 -2.56
N ALA A 55 -12.28 9.42 -1.38
CA ALA A 55 -13.01 10.61 -0.93
C ALA A 55 -12.09 11.62 -0.27
N LYS A 56 -11.10 12.14 -1.03
CA LYS A 56 -10.54 13.49 -0.86
C LYS A 56 -9.56 13.92 -1.96
N SER A 57 -9.96 13.73 -3.23
CA SER A 57 -9.40 14.53 -4.34
C SER A 57 -10.49 15.42 -4.92
N THR A 58 -11.17 16.19 -4.07
CA THR A 58 -12.00 17.29 -4.53
C THR A 58 -11.07 18.43 -4.91
N GLN A 59 -10.71 18.42 -6.19
CA GLN A 59 -10.49 19.57 -7.05
C GLN A 59 -10.94 20.89 -6.38
N THR A 60 -9.99 21.62 -5.79
CA THR A 60 -10.21 23.03 -5.48
C THR A 60 -9.64 23.82 -6.64
N ARG A 61 -10.57 24.51 -7.29
CA ARG A 61 -10.46 25.31 -8.50
C ARG A 61 -9.53 26.50 -8.35
#